data_AF-A0A183EGA8-F1
#
_entry.id   AF-A0A183EGA8-F1
#
_cell.length_a   1.000
_cell.length_b   1.000
_cell.length_c   1.000
_cell.angle_alpha   90.00
_cell.angle_beta   90.00
_cell.angle_gamma   90.00
#
_symmetry.space_group_name_H-M   'P 1'
#
loop_
_entity.id
_entity.type
_entity.pdbx_description
1 polymer ?
#
loop_
_entity_poly.entity_id
_entity_poly.type
_entity_poly.pdbx_seq_one_letter_code
_entity_poly.pdbx_strand_id
1 'polypeptide(L)'
;LPQRNWRFSGGLLFAPKYIQIAAYLPTKKIYGFGEHLHNTLMHNLTKYVTWGMLARDQPPDAYRPQQNLYGVHPFYLALENDGNAHGVLIWNSNAQEVTLGPWPHLVYRTIGGMLDITFFPGPKPEDVIKQYLTFIGKPYLPAYFAFGFQLCRYGYTGLDEMKAVVSRVQKVGVPLDVVYADIDYMERYTDFTVGKEKWSGFGNYTRKLHKDGLHVFLIFDPAIQVTSNYTPIVDALSMGAGFIEWETVDQENPDVQKLYPLVQNTTIMLAVVWPDWHVAFPDFFNELTVEWWIEQFKKLHNEQVF
;
A
#
# COMPACT_ATOMS: atom_id res chain seq x y z
N LEU A 1 44.26 24.33 -26.68
CA LEU A 1 43.33 24.48 -25.54
C LEU A 1 42.42 23.26 -25.53
N PRO A 2 42.48 22.37 -24.52
CA PRO A 2 41.69 21.15 -24.54
C PRO A 2 40.21 21.50 -24.33
N GLN A 3 39.34 20.89 -25.14
CA GLN A 3 37.89 21.05 -25.10
C GLN A 3 37.39 20.76 -23.67
N ARG A 4 36.86 21.78 -23.00
CA ARG A 4 36.08 21.62 -21.77
C ARG A 4 34.80 20.88 -22.14
N ASN A 5 34.79 19.56 -21.93
CA ASN A 5 33.57 18.77 -21.89
C ASN A 5 32.75 19.25 -20.69
N TRP A 6 31.80 20.15 -20.94
CA TRP A 6 30.82 20.54 -19.93
C TRP A 6 29.92 19.34 -19.63
N ARG A 7 30.30 18.56 -18.62
CA ARG A 7 29.51 17.42 -18.13
C ARG A 7 28.37 17.94 -17.26
N PHE A 8 27.31 18.43 -17.90
CA PHE A 8 26.08 18.76 -17.18
C PHE A 8 25.31 17.47 -16.90
N SER A 9 25.65 16.78 -15.80
CA SER A 9 24.66 16.00 -15.05
C SER A 9 23.61 17.02 -14.61
N GLY A 10 22.35 16.89 -15.04
CA GLY A 10 21.29 17.91 -14.90
C GLY A 10 21.39 18.76 -13.64
N GLY A 11 21.30 20.09 -13.77
CA GLY A 11 21.45 21.00 -12.64
C GLY A 11 20.33 20.89 -11.59
N LEU A 12 20.55 21.56 -10.46
CA LEU A 12 19.50 21.83 -9.48
C LEU A 12 18.46 22.76 -10.11
N LEU A 13 17.22 22.31 -10.17
CA LEU A 13 16.06 23.12 -10.52
C LEU A 13 15.09 23.08 -9.35
N PHE A 14 14.55 24.23 -8.96
CA PHE A 14 13.64 24.31 -7.83
C PHE A 14 12.53 25.31 -8.12
N ALA A 15 11.33 24.80 -8.35
CA ALA A 15 10.10 25.54 -8.60
C ALA A 15 8.94 24.90 -7.84
N PRO A 16 7.82 25.62 -7.60
CA PRO A 16 6.73 25.15 -6.74
C PRO A 16 6.16 23.77 -7.09
N LYS A 17 6.14 23.42 -8.39
CA LYS A 17 5.64 22.13 -8.89
C LYS A 17 6.67 21.34 -9.71
N TYR A 18 7.95 21.66 -9.54
CA TYR A 18 9.03 20.97 -10.22
C TYR A 18 10.35 21.16 -9.48
N ILE A 19 10.86 20.09 -8.91
CA ILE A 19 12.17 20.05 -8.26
C ILE A 19 13.01 18.96 -8.92
N GLN A 20 14.27 19.26 -9.23
CA GLN A 20 15.21 18.31 -9.80
C GLN A 20 16.58 18.42 -9.13
N ILE A 21 17.23 17.29 -8.87
CA ILE A 21 18.65 17.20 -8.55
C ILE A 21 19.27 16.02 -9.28
N ALA A 22 20.52 16.16 -9.73
CA ALA A 22 21.29 15.06 -10.27
C ALA A 22 22.53 14.80 -9.41
N ALA A 23 22.92 13.53 -9.34
CA ALA A 23 24.12 13.10 -8.63
C ALA A 23 24.85 12.05 -9.46
N TYR A 24 26.19 12.11 -9.46
CA TYR A 24 27.00 10.99 -9.92
C TYR A 24 26.96 9.89 -8.86
N LEU A 25 26.91 8.65 -9.34
CA LEU A 25 26.99 7.44 -8.55
C LEU A 25 28.42 6.89 -8.65
N PRO A 26 28.99 6.35 -7.56
CA PRO A 26 30.37 5.86 -7.57
C PRO A 26 30.54 4.62 -8.45
N THR A 27 29.48 3.82 -8.63
CA THR A 27 29.49 2.61 -9.47
C THR A 27 28.14 2.42 -10.16
N LYS A 28 28.04 1.34 -10.97
CA LYS A 28 26.78 0.89 -11.58
C LYS A 28 25.97 -0.07 -10.70
N LYS A 29 26.46 -0.41 -9.50
CA LYS A 29 25.87 -1.42 -8.62
C LYS A 29 24.83 -0.77 -7.69
N ILE A 30 23.66 -0.45 -8.24
CA ILE A 30 22.56 0.24 -7.56
C ILE A 30 21.37 -0.69 -7.36
N TYR A 31 20.72 -0.58 -6.21
CA TYR A 31 19.58 -1.37 -5.75
C TYR A 31 18.54 -0.46 -5.09
N GLY A 32 17.25 -0.82 -5.09
CA GLY A 32 16.18 -0.03 -4.45
C GLY A 32 15.24 0.64 -5.45
N PHE A 33 14.64 1.77 -5.07
CA PHE A 33 13.54 2.45 -5.79
C PHE A 33 12.30 1.58 -5.98
N GLY A 34 11.79 1.00 -4.89
CA GLY A 34 10.50 0.33 -4.89
C GLY A 34 9.33 1.32 -4.95
N GLU A 35 8.13 0.92 -5.33
CA GLU A 35 7.75 -0.42 -5.78
C GLU A 35 7.63 -0.50 -7.32
N HIS A 36 8.40 -1.41 -7.91
CA HIS A 36 8.41 -1.72 -9.34
C HIS A 36 8.75 -3.20 -9.53
N LEU A 37 8.30 -3.79 -10.64
CA LEU A 37 8.78 -5.12 -11.06
C LEU A 37 10.13 -4.94 -11.78
N HIS A 38 11.22 -5.00 -11.03
CA HIS A 38 12.54 -5.02 -11.63
C HIS A 38 12.88 -6.41 -12.18
N ASN A 39 13.30 -6.48 -13.44
CA ASN A 39 13.72 -7.74 -14.06
C ASN A 39 15.00 -8.34 -13.44
N THR A 40 15.79 -7.51 -12.75
CA THR A 40 16.99 -7.90 -12.03
C THR A 40 17.05 -7.13 -10.72
N LEU A 41 17.66 -7.71 -9.68
CA LEU A 41 17.83 -7.03 -8.39
C LEU A 41 18.65 -5.74 -8.53
N MET A 42 19.73 -5.78 -9.32
CA MET A 42 20.56 -4.62 -9.65
C MET A 42 19.95 -3.85 -10.82
N HIS A 43 19.94 -2.53 -10.74
CA HIS A 43 19.48 -1.66 -11.82
C HIS A 43 20.38 -1.74 -13.06
N ASN A 44 19.78 -1.70 -14.24
CA ASN A 44 20.51 -1.64 -15.50
C ASN A 44 20.82 -0.18 -15.88
N LEU A 45 22.08 0.23 -15.67
CA LEU A 45 22.55 1.57 -16.01
C LEU A 45 23.10 1.67 -17.44
N THR A 46 23.07 0.64 -18.30
CA THR A 46 23.67 0.75 -19.66
C THR A 46 22.93 1.69 -20.61
N LYS A 47 21.71 2.09 -20.25
CA LYS A 47 20.85 3.03 -20.97
C LYS A 47 20.15 3.95 -19.98
N TYR A 48 19.55 5.02 -20.48
CA TYR A 48 18.66 5.85 -19.67
C TYR A 48 17.37 5.07 -19.36
N VAL A 49 17.02 4.98 -18.08
CA VAL A 49 15.77 4.37 -17.62
C VAL A 49 15.18 5.26 -16.56
N THR A 50 13.90 5.60 -16.73
CA THR A 50 13.11 6.36 -15.75
C THR A 50 12.14 5.44 -15.04
N TRP A 51 12.05 5.59 -13.72
CA TRP A 51 11.15 4.87 -12.85
C TRP A 51 10.22 5.87 -12.18
N GLY A 52 8.94 5.85 -12.54
CA GLY A 52 7.93 6.73 -11.96
C GLY A 52 7.47 6.19 -10.61
N MET A 53 7.25 7.06 -9.64
CA MET A 53 6.92 6.69 -8.26
C MET A 53 5.68 7.47 -7.82
N LEU A 54 4.56 6.76 -7.82
CA LEU A 54 3.26 7.20 -7.33
C LEU A 54 2.46 5.93 -7.01
N ALA A 55 1.91 5.82 -5.80
CA ALA A 55 1.11 4.67 -5.42
C ALA A 55 -0.08 4.49 -6.39
N ARG A 56 -0.22 3.30 -6.96
CA ARG A 56 -1.24 2.99 -7.95
C ARG A 56 -1.62 1.52 -7.89
N ASP A 57 -2.91 1.25 -7.94
CA ASP A 57 -3.41 -0.10 -8.22
C ASP A 57 -3.05 -0.51 -9.66
N GLN A 58 -1.94 -1.23 -9.78
CA GLN A 58 -1.40 -1.72 -11.03
C GLN A 58 -0.77 -3.09 -10.79
N PRO A 59 -1.27 -4.14 -11.45
CA PRO A 59 -0.63 -5.44 -11.42
C PRO A 59 0.82 -5.37 -11.94
N PRO A 60 1.78 -6.03 -11.26
CA PRO A 60 3.15 -6.16 -11.75
C PRO A 60 3.19 -6.83 -13.13
N ASP A 61 3.95 -6.25 -14.06
CA ASP A 61 4.08 -6.75 -15.43
C ASP A 61 5.55 -6.83 -15.85
N ALA A 62 6.05 -8.05 -16.05
CA ALA A 62 7.45 -8.31 -16.43
C ALA A 62 7.83 -7.72 -17.81
N TYR A 63 6.85 -7.48 -18.67
CA TYR A 63 7.06 -6.86 -19.99
C TYR A 63 7.01 -5.33 -19.93
N ARG A 64 6.45 -4.76 -18.86
CA ARG A 64 6.38 -3.31 -18.61
C ARG A 64 6.91 -2.97 -17.21
N PRO A 65 8.21 -3.23 -16.94
CA PRO A 65 8.77 -3.15 -15.59
C PRO A 65 8.73 -1.74 -14.98
N GLN A 66 8.68 -0.69 -15.81
CA GLN A 66 8.75 0.71 -15.38
C GLN A 66 7.40 1.29 -14.88
N GLN A 67 6.36 0.47 -14.82
CA GLN A 67 5.09 0.92 -14.24
C GLN A 67 5.23 1.12 -12.74
N ASN A 68 4.78 2.28 -12.25
CA ASN A 68 4.59 2.50 -10.82
C ASN A 68 3.51 1.54 -10.29
N LEU A 69 3.81 0.91 -9.15
CA LEU A 69 2.95 -0.07 -8.49
C LEU A 69 2.36 0.49 -7.19
N TYR A 70 2.11 -0.35 -6.19
CA TYR A 70 1.32 -0.03 -5.01
C TYR A 70 2.04 0.91 -4.04
N GLY A 71 3.34 0.73 -3.83
CA GLY A 71 4.16 1.51 -2.89
C GLY A 71 5.16 2.50 -3.52
N VAL A 72 5.65 3.42 -2.68
CA VAL A 72 6.68 4.40 -3.04
C VAL A 72 7.79 4.40 -2.00
N HIS A 73 8.99 4.01 -2.42
CA HIS A 73 10.20 3.90 -1.59
C HIS A 73 11.37 4.60 -2.30
N PRO A 74 11.51 5.94 -2.11
CA PRO A 74 12.58 6.75 -2.70
C PRO A 74 13.92 6.54 -1.96
N PHE A 75 14.33 5.29 -1.82
CA PHE A 75 15.57 4.84 -1.20
C PHE A 75 16.36 3.98 -2.16
N TYR A 76 17.67 4.18 -2.22
CA TYR A 76 18.59 3.27 -2.91
C TYR A 76 19.79 2.90 -2.05
N LEU A 77 20.37 1.75 -2.36
CA LEU A 77 21.64 1.26 -1.86
C LEU A 77 22.63 1.15 -3.02
N ALA A 78 23.85 1.63 -2.82
CA ALA A 78 24.93 1.56 -3.79
C ALA A 78 26.11 0.77 -3.22
N LEU A 79 26.64 -0.17 -3.99
CA LEU A 79 27.91 -0.84 -3.68
C LEU A 79 29.07 -0.10 -4.35
N GLU A 80 30.17 0.07 -3.63
CA GLU A 80 31.38 0.75 -4.09
C GLU A 80 32.41 -0.25 -4.64
N ASN A 81 33.50 0.25 -5.23
CA ASN A 81 34.51 -0.60 -5.86
C ASN A 81 35.39 -1.34 -4.84
N ASP A 82 35.53 -0.78 -3.64
CA ASP A 82 36.28 -1.35 -2.52
C ASP A 82 35.44 -2.34 -1.68
N GLY A 83 34.17 -2.55 -2.05
CA GLY A 83 33.24 -3.41 -1.32
C GLY A 83 32.46 -2.70 -0.20
N ASN A 84 32.71 -1.41 0.04
CA ASN A 84 31.87 -0.59 0.90
C ASN A 84 30.51 -0.34 0.25
N ALA A 85 29.56 0.15 1.03
CA ALA A 85 28.21 0.46 0.61
C ALA A 85 27.71 1.73 1.29
N HIS A 86 26.87 2.47 0.60
CA HIS A 86 26.08 3.55 1.18
C HIS A 86 24.63 3.47 0.73
N GLY A 87 23.75 4.12 1.48
CA GLY A 87 22.35 4.28 1.13
C GLY A 87 21.94 5.75 1.13
N VAL A 88 20.92 6.07 0.35
CA VAL A 88 20.35 7.42 0.30
C VAL A 88 18.84 7.32 0.27
N LEU A 89 18.19 8.05 1.16
CA LEU A 89 16.75 8.26 1.21
C LEU A 89 16.43 9.68 0.79
N ILE A 90 15.50 9.85 -0.14
CA ILE A 90 14.94 11.15 -0.53
C ILE A 90 13.55 11.23 0.10
N TRP A 91 13.42 11.92 1.22
CA TRP A 91 12.19 11.96 2.02
C TRP A 91 11.17 12.93 1.41
N ASN A 92 10.41 12.42 0.45
CA ASN A 92 9.39 13.17 -0.28
C ASN A 92 8.25 12.22 -0.68
N SER A 93 7.00 12.66 -0.56
CA SER A 93 5.80 11.85 -0.84
C SER A 93 4.99 12.33 -2.05
N ASN A 94 5.41 13.42 -2.72
CA ASN A 94 4.79 13.84 -3.97
C ASN A 94 5.02 12.81 -5.08
N ALA A 95 4.28 12.92 -6.18
CA ALA A 95 4.58 12.16 -7.38
C ALA A 95 6.00 12.52 -7.87
N GLN A 96 6.81 11.50 -8.05
CA GLN A 96 8.24 11.65 -8.24
C GLN A 96 8.77 10.60 -9.19
N GLU A 97 10.00 10.76 -9.66
CA GLU A 97 10.66 9.80 -10.53
C GLU A 97 12.17 9.87 -10.37
N VAL A 98 12.82 8.77 -10.72
CA VAL A 98 14.28 8.70 -10.83
C VAL A 98 14.68 8.23 -12.22
N THR A 99 15.56 8.97 -12.87
CA THR A 99 16.24 8.54 -14.10
C THR A 99 17.64 8.07 -13.78
N LEU A 100 17.97 6.84 -14.15
CA LEU A 100 19.33 6.28 -14.06
C LEU A 100 19.98 6.28 -15.45
N GLY A 101 21.31 6.44 -15.52
CA GLY A 101 21.99 6.48 -16.82
C GLY A 101 23.43 5.94 -16.90
N PRO A 102 24.00 5.87 -18.12
CA PRO A 102 25.26 5.16 -18.44
C PRO A 102 26.54 5.68 -17.81
N TRP A 103 26.58 6.99 -17.59
CA TRP A 103 27.63 7.66 -16.83
C TRP A 103 27.20 7.66 -15.38
N PRO A 104 27.44 6.59 -14.61
CA PRO A 104 26.63 6.20 -13.46
C PRO A 104 26.17 7.44 -12.69
N HIS A 105 24.90 7.79 -12.88
CA HIS A 105 24.28 8.97 -12.33
C HIS A 105 22.80 8.69 -12.15
N LEU A 106 22.20 9.45 -11.25
CA LEU A 106 20.77 9.56 -11.10
C LEU A 106 20.34 11.01 -11.34
N VAL A 107 19.12 11.17 -11.83
CA VAL A 107 18.38 12.42 -11.85
C VAL A 107 17.07 12.16 -11.12
N TYR A 108 16.90 12.79 -9.96
CA TYR A 108 15.67 12.77 -9.20
C TYR A 108 14.79 13.95 -9.62
N ARG A 109 13.50 13.71 -9.84
CA ARG A 109 12.50 14.73 -10.12
C ARG A 109 11.25 14.51 -9.28
N THR A 110 10.64 15.59 -8.81
CA THR A 110 9.36 15.55 -8.08
C THR A 110 8.52 16.77 -8.39
N ILE A 111 7.20 16.64 -8.25
CA ILE A 111 6.23 17.71 -8.53
C ILE A 111 5.91 18.58 -7.31
N GLY A 112 6.67 18.48 -6.21
CA GLY A 112 6.47 19.30 -5.03
C GLY A 112 7.33 18.89 -3.84
N GLY A 113 7.02 19.48 -2.68
CA GLY A 113 7.70 19.20 -1.42
C GLY A 113 9.06 19.88 -1.32
N MET A 114 10.03 19.21 -0.69
CA MET A 114 11.39 19.69 -0.50
C MET A 114 12.42 18.60 -0.81
N LEU A 115 13.69 19.00 -0.92
CA LEU A 115 14.83 18.07 -0.98
C LEU A 115 15.30 17.78 0.44
N ASP A 116 14.66 16.82 1.10
CA ASP A 116 15.13 16.23 2.35
C ASP A 116 15.85 14.93 2.03
N ILE A 117 17.18 14.89 2.20
CA ILE A 117 18.04 13.80 1.75
C ILE A 117 18.87 13.29 2.92
N THR A 118 18.68 12.03 3.29
CA THR A 118 19.42 11.36 4.36
C THR A 118 20.40 10.34 3.78
N PHE A 119 21.65 10.39 4.25
CA PHE A 119 22.73 9.49 3.83
C PHE A 119 23.06 8.46 4.92
N PHE A 120 23.27 7.21 4.51
CA PHE A 120 23.59 6.09 5.37
C PHE A 120 24.94 5.50 4.96
N PRO A 121 26.04 5.77 5.68
CA PRO A 121 27.41 5.51 5.19
C PRO A 121 27.90 4.06 5.32
N GLY A 122 27.12 3.12 5.86
CA GLY A 122 27.53 1.72 5.96
C GLY A 122 28.61 1.47 7.03
N PRO A 123 29.68 0.69 6.75
CA PRO A 123 30.23 0.42 5.42
C PRO A 123 29.72 -0.85 4.72
N LYS A 124 29.13 -1.81 5.46
CA LYS A 124 28.56 -3.01 4.84
C LYS A 124 27.11 -2.76 4.39
N PRO A 125 26.60 -3.46 3.36
CA PRO A 125 25.19 -3.35 2.98
C PRO A 125 24.22 -3.55 4.15
N GLU A 126 24.52 -4.49 5.05
CA GLU A 126 23.71 -4.75 6.24
C GLU A 126 23.74 -3.59 7.22
N ASP A 127 24.87 -2.89 7.34
CA ASP A 127 25.00 -1.71 8.20
C ASP A 127 24.24 -0.52 7.63
N VAL A 128 24.25 -0.33 6.29
CA VAL A 128 23.42 0.65 5.59
C VAL A 128 21.93 0.41 5.90
N ILE A 129 21.45 -0.84 5.76
CA ILE A 129 20.06 -1.18 6.03
C ILE A 129 19.72 -1.00 7.52
N LYS A 130 20.60 -1.36 8.44
CA LYS A 130 20.40 -1.10 9.88
C LYS A 130 20.28 0.38 10.20
N GLN A 131 21.13 1.23 9.60
CA GLN A 131 21.07 2.68 9.79
C GLN A 131 19.77 3.25 9.22
N TYR A 132 19.37 2.83 8.01
CA TYR A 132 18.09 3.21 7.39
C TYR A 132 16.89 2.81 8.27
N LEU A 133 16.82 1.56 8.73
CA LEU A 133 15.74 1.07 9.59
C LEU A 133 15.76 1.67 11.01
N THR A 134 16.92 2.15 11.47
CA THR A 134 16.98 2.92 12.73
C THR A 134 16.35 4.31 12.55
N PHE A 135 16.44 4.87 11.35
CA PHE A 135 15.87 6.17 11.01
C PHE A 135 14.36 6.09 10.73
N ILE A 136 13.92 5.14 9.89
CA ILE A 136 12.50 5.07 9.46
C ILE A 136 11.60 4.21 10.34
N GLY A 137 12.19 3.44 11.26
CA GLY A 137 11.48 2.43 12.04
C GLY A 137 11.87 1.01 11.63
N LYS A 138 11.98 0.14 12.63
CA LYS A 138 12.32 -1.27 12.43
C LYS A 138 11.08 -2.05 12.00
N PRO A 139 11.24 -3.15 11.23
CA PRO A 139 10.14 -4.06 10.95
C PRO A 139 9.46 -4.51 12.26
N TYR A 140 8.13 -4.55 12.25
CA TYR A 140 7.37 -5.10 13.36
C TYR A 140 7.70 -6.59 13.52
N LEU A 141 7.56 -7.12 14.74
CA LEU A 141 7.71 -8.55 14.99
C LEU A 141 6.36 -9.24 14.73
N PRO A 142 6.19 -10.03 13.65
CA PRO A 142 4.96 -10.75 13.41
C PRO A 142 4.73 -11.86 14.44
N ALA A 143 3.46 -12.21 14.66
CA ALA A 143 3.08 -13.36 15.47
C ALA A 143 3.64 -14.66 14.87
N TYR A 144 4.02 -15.62 15.70
CA TYR A 144 4.73 -16.83 15.25
C TYR A 144 3.97 -17.62 14.16
N PHE A 145 2.64 -17.72 14.29
CA PHE A 145 1.80 -18.44 13.32
C PHE A 145 1.84 -17.83 11.90
N ALA A 146 2.19 -16.55 11.76
CA ALA A 146 2.24 -15.88 10.46
C ALA A 146 3.41 -16.36 9.59
N PHE A 147 4.39 -17.08 10.15
CA PHE A 147 5.44 -17.76 9.39
C PHE A 147 5.00 -19.10 8.81
N GLY A 148 3.83 -19.59 9.20
CA GLY A 148 3.24 -20.84 8.72
C GLY A 148 2.69 -20.75 7.30
N PHE A 149 2.21 -21.87 6.78
CA PHE A 149 1.58 -21.89 5.46
C PHE A 149 0.20 -21.25 5.52
N GLN A 150 -0.13 -20.46 4.50
CA GLN A 150 -1.31 -19.61 4.47
C GLN A 150 -2.12 -19.87 3.19
N LEU A 151 -3.45 -19.94 3.31
CA LEU A 151 -4.34 -20.27 2.20
C LEU A 151 -5.41 -19.21 2.00
N CYS A 152 -5.43 -18.62 0.80
CA CYS A 152 -6.40 -17.61 0.36
C CYS A 152 -6.84 -17.88 -1.07
N ARG A 153 -8.00 -17.32 -1.44
CA ARG A 153 -8.39 -17.02 -2.81
C ARG A 153 -9.53 -16.01 -2.79
N TYR A 154 -9.61 -15.21 -3.85
CA TYR A 154 -10.86 -14.58 -4.25
C TYR A 154 -11.77 -15.62 -4.93
N GLY A 155 -13.06 -15.59 -4.61
CA GLY A 155 -14.11 -16.39 -5.22
C GLY A 155 -14.49 -17.63 -4.42
N TYR A 156 -14.41 -17.59 -3.09
CA TYR A 156 -15.15 -18.58 -2.29
C TYR A 156 -16.65 -18.30 -2.45
N THR A 157 -17.39 -19.24 -3.04
CA THR A 157 -18.82 -19.07 -3.29
C THR A 157 -19.66 -19.03 -2.01
N GLY A 158 -19.10 -19.45 -0.88
CA GLY A 158 -19.69 -19.40 0.45
C GLY A 158 -18.85 -20.16 1.49
N LEU A 159 -19.33 -20.17 2.73
CA LEU A 159 -18.65 -20.79 3.86
C LEU A 159 -18.41 -22.30 3.68
N ASP A 160 -19.34 -23.01 3.04
CA ASP A 160 -19.20 -24.45 2.81
C ASP A 160 -18.09 -24.78 1.82
N GLU A 161 -17.85 -23.93 0.82
CA GLU A 161 -16.71 -24.10 -0.09
C GLU A 161 -15.39 -23.86 0.66
N MET A 162 -15.32 -22.81 1.48
CA MET A 162 -14.15 -22.54 2.32
C MET A 162 -13.85 -23.72 3.25
N LYS A 163 -14.86 -24.27 3.95
CA LYS A 163 -14.75 -25.48 4.78
C LYS A 163 -14.23 -26.67 3.98
N ALA A 164 -14.77 -26.90 2.80
CA ALA A 164 -14.37 -28.01 1.94
C ALA A 164 -12.91 -27.88 1.49
N VAL A 165 -12.47 -26.67 1.14
CA VAL A 165 -11.08 -26.37 0.74
C VAL A 165 -10.11 -26.63 1.90
N VAL A 166 -10.37 -26.05 3.08
CA VAL A 166 -9.55 -26.25 4.28
C VAL A 166 -9.49 -27.73 4.67
N SER A 167 -10.64 -28.40 4.69
CA SER A 167 -10.71 -29.83 5.03
C SER A 167 -9.90 -30.70 4.07
N ARG A 168 -9.86 -30.39 2.78
CA ARG A 168 -9.04 -31.14 1.81
C ARG A 168 -7.55 -31.01 2.11
N VAL A 169 -7.08 -29.80 2.42
CA VAL A 169 -5.66 -29.55 2.78
C VAL A 169 -5.28 -30.32 4.05
N GLN A 170 -6.11 -30.25 5.09
CA GLN A 170 -5.90 -30.97 6.34
C GLN A 170 -5.92 -32.50 6.13
N LYS A 171 -6.85 -33.03 5.33
CA LYS A 171 -6.98 -34.48 5.06
C LYS A 171 -5.75 -35.09 4.39
N VAL A 172 -5.04 -34.32 3.58
CA VAL A 172 -3.80 -34.79 2.91
C VAL A 172 -2.54 -34.54 3.75
N GLY A 173 -2.68 -34.02 4.97
CA GLY A 173 -1.57 -33.82 5.91
C GLY A 173 -0.64 -32.65 5.58
N VAL A 174 -1.08 -31.70 4.74
CA VAL A 174 -0.31 -30.47 4.47
C VAL A 174 -0.44 -29.53 5.67
N PRO A 175 0.66 -29.03 6.25
CA PRO A 175 0.61 -28.03 7.32
C PRO A 175 -0.11 -26.77 6.86
N LEU A 176 -0.97 -26.22 7.73
CA LEU A 176 -1.76 -25.03 7.46
C LEU A 176 -1.97 -24.28 8.78
N ASP A 177 -1.56 -23.01 8.82
CA ASP A 177 -1.60 -22.17 10.01
C ASP A 177 -2.62 -21.05 9.89
N VAL A 178 -2.79 -20.49 8.68
CA VAL A 178 -3.69 -19.35 8.42
C VAL A 178 -4.62 -19.63 7.26
N VAL A 179 -5.90 -19.37 7.47
CA VAL A 179 -6.92 -19.37 6.41
C VAL A 179 -7.44 -17.96 6.22
N TYR A 180 -7.59 -17.55 4.96
CA TYR A 180 -8.12 -16.25 4.61
C TYR A 180 -9.56 -16.34 4.13
N ALA A 181 -10.33 -15.29 4.40
CA ALA A 181 -11.53 -14.99 3.65
C ALA A 181 -11.35 -13.64 2.94
N ASP A 182 -11.45 -13.68 1.60
CA ASP A 182 -11.47 -12.50 0.74
C ASP A 182 -12.85 -11.82 0.80
N ILE A 183 -13.07 -10.73 0.05
CA ILE A 183 -14.28 -9.89 0.09
C ILE A 183 -15.60 -10.66 -0.10
N ASP A 184 -15.53 -11.90 -0.57
CA ASP A 184 -16.65 -12.83 -0.65
C ASP A 184 -17.39 -13.01 0.68
N TYR A 185 -16.69 -12.93 1.83
CA TYR A 185 -17.33 -13.12 3.15
C TYR A 185 -18.23 -11.96 3.55
N MET A 186 -18.01 -10.78 2.96
CA MET A 186 -18.75 -9.56 3.27
C MET A 186 -20.15 -9.60 2.66
N GLU A 187 -21.10 -8.93 3.30
CA GLU A 187 -22.40 -8.68 2.70
C GLU A 187 -22.21 -7.65 1.57
N ARG A 188 -22.36 -8.11 0.31
CA ARG A 188 -22.25 -7.27 -0.90
C ARG A 188 -20.95 -6.43 -0.92
N TYR A 189 -19.84 -7.06 -0.53
CA TYR A 189 -18.49 -6.47 -0.52
C TYR A 189 -18.33 -5.25 0.40
N THR A 190 -19.21 -5.08 1.40
CA THR A 190 -19.11 -3.97 2.38
C THR A 190 -18.30 -4.37 3.61
N ASP A 191 -17.28 -3.59 3.97
CA ASP A 191 -16.46 -3.84 5.15
C ASP A 191 -17.27 -4.00 6.44
N PHE A 192 -16.68 -4.66 7.44
CA PHE A 192 -17.30 -4.86 8.76
C PHE A 192 -18.65 -5.61 8.77
N THR A 193 -18.95 -6.34 7.70
CA THR A 193 -20.13 -7.20 7.60
C THR A 193 -19.76 -8.65 7.32
N VAL A 194 -20.68 -9.56 7.62
CA VAL A 194 -20.63 -10.95 7.20
C VAL A 194 -21.90 -11.29 6.43
N GLY A 195 -21.76 -11.90 5.26
CA GLY A 195 -22.85 -12.28 4.38
C GLY A 195 -23.88 -13.20 5.07
N LYS A 196 -25.14 -12.79 5.10
CA LYS A 196 -26.17 -13.45 5.93
C LYS A 196 -26.63 -14.81 5.42
N GLU A 197 -26.55 -15.03 4.10
CA GLU A 197 -27.02 -16.26 3.47
C GLU A 197 -25.86 -17.28 3.38
N LYS A 198 -24.91 -17.04 2.48
CA LYS A 198 -23.84 -17.99 2.13
C LYS A 198 -22.71 -18.07 3.15
N TRP A 199 -22.60 -17.08 4.04
CA TRP A 199 -21.59 -17.00 5.09
C TRP A 199 -22.18 -17.11 6.50
N SER A 200 -23.43 -17.54 6.59
CA SER A 200 -24.08 -17.84 7.86
C SER A 200 -23.27 -18.84 8.69
N GLY A 201 -23.01 -18.48 9.96
CA GLY A 201 -22.22 -19.30 10.87
C GLY A 201 -20.70 -19.19 10.68
N PHE A 202 -20.20 -18.19 9.92
CA PHE A 202 -18.77 -17.97 9.74
C PHE A 202 -18.03 -17.85 11.08
N GLY A 203 -18.53 -17.06 12.03
CA GLY A 203 -17.88 -16.95 13.34
C GLY A 203 -17.80 -18.26 14.14
N ASN A 204 -18.79 -19.16 14.00
CA ASN A 204 -18.71 -20.49 14.60
C ASN A 204 -17.58 -21.32 13.98
N TYR A 205 -17.38 -21.20 12.66
CA TYR A 205 -16.31 -21.89 11.97
C TYR A 205 -14.94 -21.32 12.33
N THR A 206 -14.81 -19.99 12.42
CA THR A 206 -13.60 -19.32 12.91
C THR A 206 -13.21 -19.80 14.31
N ARG A 207 -14.16 -19.86 15.25
CA ARG A 207 -13.92 -20.45 16.58
C ARG A 207 -13.49 -21.91 16.53
N LYS A 208 -14.00 -22.70 15.57
CA LYS A 208 -13.56 -24.09 15.38
C LYS A 208 -12.11 -24.15 14.89
N LEU A 209 -11.74 -23.32 13.91
CA LEU A 209 -10.38 -23.21 13.40
C LEU A 209 -9.39 -22.83 14.51
N HIS A 210 -9.77 -21.86 15.35
CA HIS A 210 -8.96 -21.46 16.51
C HIS A 210 -8.76 -22.60 17.51
N LYS A 211 -9.79 -23.41 17.78
CA LYS A 211 -9.68 -24.61 18.62
C LYS A 211 -8.76 -25.68 18.02
N ASP A 212 -8.64 -25.71 16.70
CA ASP A 212 -7.76 -26.62 15.98
C ASP A 212 -6.32 -26.08 15.84
N GLY A 213 -6.04 -24.89 16.39
CA GLY A 213 -4.73 -24.23 16.33
C GLY A 213 -4.49 -23.39 15.08
N LEU A 214 -5.51 -23.22 14.23
CA LEU A 214 -5.44 -22.37 13.03
C LEU A 214 -5.87 -20.94 13.35
N HIS A 215 -5.46 -20.00 12.52
CA HIS A 215 -5.81 -18.58 12.60
C HIS A 215 -6.57 -18.16 11.35
N VAL A 216 -7.42 -17.13 11.48
CA VAL A 216 -8.19 -16.58 10.37
C VAL A 216 -7.79 -15.14 10.12
N PHE A 217 -7.43 -14.83 8.88
CA PHE A 217 -7.24 -13.46 8.40
C PHE A 217 -8.38 -13.05 7.47
N LEU A 218 -8.78 -11.80 7.57
CA LEU A 218 -9.82 -11.20 6.75
C LEU A 218 -9.22 -10.03 5.98
N ILE A 219 -9.65 -9.87 4.73
CA ILE A 219 -9.39 -8.65 3.97
C ILE A 219 -10.29 -7.52 4.49
N PHE A 220 -9.78 -6.29 4.40
CA PHE A 220 -10.55 -5.07 4.58
C PHE A 220 -10.11 -4.09 3.51
N ASP A 221 -11.07 -3.42 2.89
CA ASP A 221 -10.80 -2.31 1.99
C ASP A 221 -10.91 -0.98 2.76
N PRO A 222 -10.33 0.12 2.26
CA PRO A 222 -10.48 1.40 2.95
C PRO A 222 -11.82 2.08 2.64
N ALA A 223 -12.47 1.75 1.53
CA ALA A 223 -13.57 2.54 1.01
C ALA A 223 -14.94 2.10 1.56
N ILE A 224 -15.68 3.05 2.14
CA ILE A 224 -16.91 2.76 2.88
C ILE A 224 -18.14 3.17 2.07
N GLN A 225 -19.02 2.21 1.85
CA GLN A 225 -20.29 2.45 1.15
C GLN A 225 -21.15 3.51 1.87
N VAL A 226 -21.70 4.46 1.12
CA VAL A 226 -22.46 5.59 1.69
C VAL A 226 -23.96 5.33 1.63
N THR A 227 -24.47 4.43 2.47
CA THR A 227 -25.91 4.07 2.49
C THR A 227 -26.49 4.12 3.90
N SER A 228 -27.71 4.62 4.07
CA SER A 228 -28.35 4.86 5.38
C SER A 228 -28.64 3.61 6.21
N ASN A 229 -28.70 2.44 5.58
CA ASN A 229 -28.92 1.15 6.24
C ASN A 229 -27.61 0.40 6.56
N TYR A 230 -26.46 1.06 6.45
CA TYR A 230 -25.14 0.47 6.68
C TYR A 230 -24.47 1.16 7.88
N THR A 231 -24.34 0.43 8.98
CA THR A 231 -23.92 0.98 10.27
C THR A 231 -22.54 1.63 10.26
N PRO A 232 -21.49 1.09 9.61
CA PRO A 232 -20.16 1.70 9.62
C PRO A 232 -20.12 3.16 9.17
N ILE A 233 -20.81 3.53 8.09
CA ILE A 233 -20.85 4.94 7.65
C ILE A 233 -21.69 5.81 8.59
N VAL A 234 -22.80 5.30 9.13
CA VAL A 234 -23.65 6.04 10.07
C VAL A 234 -22.87 6.34 11.36
N ASP A 235 -22.14 5.35 11.86
CA ASP A 235 -21.26 5.50 13.02
C ASP A 235 -20.17 6.52 12.73
N ALA A 236 -19.51 6.44 11.56
CA ALA A 236 -18.44 7.35 11.16
C ALA A 236 -18.90 8.81 11.23
N LEU A 237 -20.05 9.10 10.60
CA LEU A 237 -20.64 10.43 10.59
C LEU A 237 -21.07 10.89 11.99
N SER A 238 -21.60 9.98 12.82
CA SER A 238 -21.99 10.30 14.20
C SER A 238 -20.80 10.60 15.11
N MET A 239 -19.66 9.95 14.86
CA MET A 239 -18.41 10.13 15.60
C MET A 239 -17.58 11.31 15.09
N GLY A 240 -17.97 11.91 13.96
CA GLY A 240 -17.20 12.99 13.32
C GLY A 240 -15.91 12.49 12.66
N ALA A 241 -15.86 11.23 12.23
CA ALA A 241 -14.75 10.71 11.44
C ALA A 241 -14.60 11.50 10.14
N GLY A 242 -13.35 11.81 9.77
CA GLY A 242 -13.02 12.51 8.54
C GLY A 242 -13.04 11.59 7.32
N PHE A 243 -13.45 12.13 6.18
CA PHE A 243 -13.33 11.51 4.88
C PHE A 243 -12.57 12.43 3.93
N ILE A 244 -12.10 11.91 2.81
CA ILE A 244 -11.50 12.72 1.75
C ILE A 244 -12.59 13.62 1.16
N GLU A 245 -12.32 14.92 1.10
CA GLU A 245 -13.26 15.95 0.66
C GLU A 245 -12.68 16.76 -0.50
N TRP A 246 -13.56 17.24 -1.38
CA TRP A 246 -13.26 18.34 -2.29
C TRP A 246 -12.93 19.60 -1.50
N GLU A 247 -12.03 20.43 -2.05
CA GLU A 247 -11.67 21.71 -1.42
C GLU A 247 -12.87 22.66 -1.41
N THR A 248 -13.68 22.61 -2.48
CA THR A 248 -14.84 23.46 -2.66
C THR A 248 -16.02 22.70 -3.27
N VAL A 249 -17.24 23.18 -2.99
CA VAL A 249 -18.49 22.54 -3.43
C VAL A 249 -18.63 22.51 -4.97
N ASP A 250 -18.01 23.41 -5.71
CA ASP A 250 -18.04 23.44 -7.17
C ASP A 250 -17.18 22.37 -7.85
N GLN A 251 -16.29 21.69 -7.11
CA GLN A 251 -15.52 20.53 -7.62
C GLN A 251 -16.30 19.22 -7.51
N GLU A 252 -17.38 19.23 -6.74
CA GLU A 252 -18.27 18.09 -6.50
C GLU A 252 -19.17 17.85 -7.74
N ASN A 253 -19.62 16.62 -7.95
CA ASN A 253 -20.61 16.29 -8.96
C ASN A 253 -22.03 16.25 -8.36
N PRO A 254 -22.80 17.35 -8.40
CA PRO A 254 -24.06 17.48 -7.67
C PRO A 254 -25.11 16.44 -8.08
N ASP A 255 -25.00 15.88 -9.29
CA ASP A 255 -25.89 14.80 -9.74
C ASP A 255 -25.65 13.48 -9.03
N VAL A 256 -24.41 13.23 -8.57
CA VAL A 256 -24.05 12.06 -7.76
C VAL A 256 -24.38 12.32 -6.29
N GLN A 257 -23.96 13.46 -5.71
CA GLN A 257 -24.17 13.72 -4.28
C GLN A 257 -25.63 13.67 -3.85
N LYS A 258 -26.54 14.18 -4.69
CA LYS A 258 -27.98 14.20 -4.39
C LYS A 258 -28.60 12.80 -4.26
N LEU A 259 -27.91 11.76 -4.75
CA LEU A 259 -28.33 10.37 -4.59
C LEU A 259 -28.08 9.82 -3.17
N TYR A 260 -27.26 10.52 -2.37
CA TYR A 260 -26.78 10.04 -1.07
C TYR A 260 -27.13 11.02 0.06
N PRO A 261 -28.34 10.94 0.65
CA PRO A 261 -28.82 11.86 1.68
C PRO A 261 -27.90 11.99 2.91
N LEU A 262 -27.14 10.94 3.25
CA LEU A 262 -26.20 10.94 4.38
C LEU A 262 -25.09 11.99 4.26
N VAL A 263 -24.68 12.30 3.03
CA VAL A 263 -23.57 13.20 2.73
C VAL A 263 -24.02 14.35 1.82
N GLN A 264 -25.33 14.54 1.70
CA GLN A 264 -25.90 15.62 0.92
C GLN A 264 -25.48 16.97 1.51
N ASN A 265 -25.04 17.89 0.65
CA ASN A 265 -24.49 19.20 1.02
C ASN A 265 -23.16 19.14 1.79
N THR A 266 -22.44 18.03 1.72
CA THR A 266 -21.03 17.93 2.13
C THR A 266 -20.13 17.99 0.90
N THR A 267 -18.82 18.15 1.10
CA THR A 267 -17.80 18.02 0.06
C THR A 267 -17.15 16.64 0.04
N ILE A 268 -17.68 15.65 0.76
CA ILE A 268 -17.14 14.28 0.80
C ILE A 268 -17.09 13.71 -0.62
N MET A 269 -15.90 13.26 -1.03
CA MET A 269 -15.69 12.67 -2.34
C MET A 269 -16.33 11.27 -2.41
N LEU A 270 -17.16 11.07 -3.44
CA LEU A 270 -17.76 9.78 -3.75
C LEU A 270 -17.06 9.11 -4.92
N ALA A 271 -16.78 7.81 -4.78
CA ALA A 271 -16.09 7.00 -5.77
C ALA A 271 -16.78 5.63 -5.93
N VAL A 272 -16.18 4.78 -6.76
CA VAL A 272 -16.66 3.42 -7.03
C VAL A 272 -15.51 2.43 -6.84
N VAL A 273 -15.75 1.39 -6.04
CA VAL A 273 -14.85 0.24 -5.84
C VAL A 273 -15.73 -1.03 -5.77
N TRP A 274 -15.46 -1.98 -4.87
CA TRP A 274 -16.15 -3.26 -4.79
C TRP A 274 -17.62 -3.21 -4.34
N PRO A 275 -18.01 -2.38 -3.35
CA PRO A 275 -19.40 -2.29 -2.95
C PRO A 275 -20.32 -1.89 -4.10
N ASP A 276 -21.59 -2.30 -4.01
CA ASP A 276 -22.57 -2.07 -5.08
C ASP A 276 -23.02 -0.61 -5.22
N TRP A 277 -22.72 0.25 -4.23
CA TRP A 277 -23.03 1.68 -4.24
C TRP A 277 -21.77 2.53 -4.10
N HIS A 278 -21.90 3.85 -4.28
CA HIS A 278 -20.74 4.74 -4.14
C HIS A 278 -20.18 4.68 -2.72
N VAL A 279 -18.86 4.84 -2.65
CA VAL A 279 -18.07 4.76 -1.42
C VAL A 279 -17.40 6.10 -1.14
N ALA A 280 -17.12 6.36 0.12
CA ALA A 280 -16.25 7.44 0.59
C ALA A 280 -14.94 6.86 1.14
N PHE A 281 -13.84 7.60 1.00
CA PHE A 281 -12.53 7.20 1.53
C PHE A 281 -12.29 7.88 2.89
N PRO A 282 -12.13 7.14 3.99
CA PRO A 282 -11.78 7.71 5.29
C PRO A 282 -10.43 8.43 5.25
N ASP A 283 -10.32 9.55 5.95
CA ASP A 283 -9.06 10.25 6.17
C ASP A 283 -8.36 9.69 7.41
N PHE A 284 -7.37 8.83 7.22
CA PHE A 284 -6.61 8.20 8.30
C PHE A 284 -5.61 9.15 9.00
N PHE A 285 -5.47 10.41 8.56
CA PHE A 285 -4.73 11.43 9.32
C PHE A 285 -5.56 12.06 10.44
N ASN A 286 -6.88 11.90 10.41
CA ASN A 286 -7.77 12.38 11.44
C ASN A 286 -7.91 11.33 12.56
N GLU A 287 -7.66 11.75 13.80
CA GLU A 287 -7.69 10.88 14.99
C GLU A 287 -9.07 10.24 15.21
N LEU A 288 -10.16 10.97 14.97
CA LEU A 288 -11.52 10.44 15.10
C LEU A 288 -11.82 9.37 14.04
N THR A 289 -11.22 9.47 12.86
CA THR A 289 -11.30 8.40 11.85
C THR A 289 -10.60 7.14 12.33
N VAL A 290 -9.43 7.27 12.95
CA VAL A 290 -8.69 6.12 13.50
C VAL A 290 -9.47 5.48 14.64
N GLU A 291 -10.05 6.27 15.55
CA GLU A 291 -10.91 5.77 16.63
C GLU A 291 -12.13 5.03 16.08
N TRP A 292 -12.85 5.63 15.13
CA TRP A 292 -13.98 4.99 14.47
C TRP A 292 -13.59 3.66 13.80
N TRP A 293 -12.47 3.63 13.07
CA TRP A 293 -11.96 2.41 12.41
C TRP A 293 -11.70 1.28 13.41
N ILE A 294 -11.07 1.61 14.55
CA ILE A 294 -10.83 0.67 15.65
C ILE A 294 -12.15 0.16 16.24
N GLU A 295 -13.14 1.02 16.43
CA GLU A 295 -14.45 0.61 16.95
C GLU A 295 -15.19 -0.32 15.99
N GLN A 296 -15.10 -0.11 14.67
CA GLN A 296 -15.67 -1.03 13.69
C GLN A 296 -15.01 -2.42 13.73
N PHE A 297 -13.69 -2.47 13.88
CA PHE A 297 -12.99 -3.75 14.11
C PHE A 297 -13.43 -4.44 15.39
N LYS A 298 -13.58 -3.71 16.49
CA LYS A 298 -14.05 -4.28 17.77
C LYS A 298 -15.45 -4.86 17.63
N LYS A 299 -16.37 -4.15 16.98
CA LYS A 299 -17.74 -4.63 16.71
C LYS A 299 -17.72 -5.91 15.87
N LEU A 300 -17.02 -5.91 14.74
CA LEU A 300 -16.92 -7.11 13.90
C LEU A 300 -16.32 -8.30 14.67
N HIS A 301 -15.22 -8.06 15.39
CA HIS A 301 -14.53 -9.09 16.16
C HIS A 301 -15.45 -9.71 17.22
N ASN A 302 -16.13 -8.89 18.02
CA ASN A 302 -16.92 -9.35 19.17
C ASN A 302 -18.29 -9.90 18.80
N GLU A 303 -18.88 -9.43 17.70
CA GLU A 303 -20.29 -9.71 17.39
C GLU A 303 -20.48 -10.72 16.25
N GLN A 304 -19.53 -10.80 15.31
CA GLN A 304 -19.77 -11.52 14.05
C GLN A 304 -18.74 -12.63 13.76
N VAL A 305 -17.46 -12.43 14.12
CA VAL A 305 -16.37 -13.29 13.63
C VAL A 305 -15.70 -14.16 14.71
N PHE A 306 -15.46 -13.65 15.92
CA PHE A 306 -14.72 -14.38 16.97
C PHE A 306 -15.60 -14.66 18.18
#